data_AF-A0A941CNU5-F1
#
_entry.id   AF-A0A941CNU5-F1
#
_cell.length_a   1.000
_cell.length_b   1.000
_cell.length_c   1.000
_cell.angle_alpha   90.00
_cell.angle_beta   90.00
_cell.angle_gamma   90.00
#
_symmetry.space_group_name_H-M   'P 1'
#
loop_
_entity.id
_entity.type
_entity.pdbx_description
1 polymer ?
#
loop_
_entity_poly.entity_id
_entity_poly.type
_entity_poly.pdbx_seq_one_letter_code
_entity_poly.pdbx_strand_id
1 'polypeptide(L)'
;MNQTQDLLLVGQLQASAMEDFSACCENPFQGLKKVSRIEKLYLEREIRKLMERCFKKLEPWKDKDPQELSVEEQAQVEFIFREILLELDRKKLFFDRPFLTLFLEKGYLDTTKGFFRAARAHDPQFQFMDLFQAMRNVWIMNSLQLLFDLPVQLTPSVFSYSMLYPYTDNYLDDPTISSAAKRRFNQRLEQVLQGNPVEEVTPEEDKIFQMVRNIEEEFSRIRFPEVYDSLLLIQDAQSASMAQDSQSKLSPQLSLPISFYKGGSSVLADAFLVKGELTETEMDFTFGYGCFLQLLDDLQDVESDRKDGHWTLFSHKNEEAIFDQEVLKLLCFIQKVMTKHHLGYAEEALMKDVIAQCTRMMVMEVIGRNPQLVSENLYDHLESYSKVRLSFYKEFREKAESYFQPSGLLKPVAEPQLIL
;
A
#
# COMPACT_ATOMS: atom_id res chain seq x y z
N MET A 1 8.88 4.46 27.22
CA MET A 1 7.78 5.36 26.78
C MET A 1 8.03 6.73 27.39
N ASN A 2 8.39 7.74 26.58
CA ASN A 2 8.39 9.21 26.84
C ASN A 2 9.59 10.02 26.27
N GLN A 3 10.29 9.56 25.22
CA GLN A 3 11.17 10.44 24.44
C GLN A 3 10.78 10.56 22.96
N THR A 4 10.11 9.56 22.39
CA THR A 4 9.71 9.55 20.97
C THR A 4 8.41 10.32 20.68
N GLN A 5 7.53 10.53 21.66
CA GLN A 5 6.18 11.10 21.44
C GLN A 5 6.14 12.59 21.08
N ASP A 6 7.26 13.32 21.22
CA ASP A 6 7.37 14.74 20.87
C ASP A 6 8.06 14.97 19.51
N LEU A 7 8.53 13.89 18.86
CA LEU A 7 9.10 13.97 17.51
C LEU A 7 7.96 14.17 16.51
N LEU A 8 8.16 15.13 15.58
CA LEU A 8 7.27 15.37 14.44
C LEU A 8 5.80 15.66 14.80
N LEU A 9 5.52 16.06 16.04
CA LEU A 9 4.15 16.29 16.55
C LEU A 9 3.23 15.07 16.37
N VAL A 10 3.77 13.83 16.33
CA VAL A 10 3.00 12.63 15.97
C VAL A 10 1.77 12.42 16.84
N GLY A 11 1.86 12.73 18.14
CA GLY A 11 0.71 12.63 19.05
C GLY A 11 -0.45 13.55 18.66
N GLN A 12 -0.14 14.73 18.09
CA GLN A 12 -1.14 15.67 17.59
C GLN A 12 -1.74 15.19 16.27
N LEU A 13 -0.91 14.68 15.35
CA LEU A 13 -1.36 14.09 14.08
C LEU A 13 -2.31 12.91 14.32
N GLN A 14 -1.92 12.01 15.23
CA GLN A 14 -2.72 10.85 15.60
C GLN A 14 -4.03 11.27 16.27
N ALA A 15 -4.00 12.24 17.19
CA ALA A 15 -5.21 12.76 17.81
C ALA A 15 -6.15 13.41 16.78
N SER A 16 -5.61 14.20 15.84
CA SER A 16 -6.40 14.81 14.78
C SER A 16 -7.03 13.78 13.86
N ALA A 17 -6.28 12.76 13.43
CA ALA A 17 -6.79 11.69 12.60
C ALA A 17 -7.90 10.88 13.31
N MET A 18 -7.73 10.59 14.59
CA MET A 18 -8.74 9.90 15.42
C MET A 18 -10.01 10.73 15.59
N GLU A 19 -9.88 12.04 15.78
CA GLU A 19 -11.02 12.97 15.83
C GLU A 19 -11.76 12.99 14.49
N ASP A 20 -11.04 13.13 13.38
CA ASP A 20 -11.61 13.10 12.03
C ASP A 20 -12.35 11.78 11.75
N PHE A 21 -11.75 10.64 12.09
CA PHE A 21 -12.38 9.33 11.95
C PHE A 21 -13.62 9.18 12.84
N SER A 22 -13.57 9.68 14.07
CA SER A 22 -14.71 9.61 15.00
C SER A 22 -15.87 10.50 14.57
N ALA A 23 -15.57 11.65 13.95
CA ALA A 23 -16.55 12.59 13.42
C ALA A 23 -17.19 12.15 12.09
N CYS A 24 -16.68 11.09 11.45
CA CYS A 24 -17.22 10.56 10.21
C CYS A 24 -18.62 9.96 10.40
N CYS A 25 -19.64 10.77 10.06
CA CYS A 25 -21.06 10.38 10.08
C CYS A 25 -21.79 10.73 8.76
N GLU A 26 -21.08 11.31 7.80
CA GLU A 26 -21.63 11.76 6.52
C GLU A 26 -21.82 10.58 5.56
N ASN A 27 -22.62 10.81 4.52
CA ASN A 27 -22.83 9.83 3.46
C ASN A 27 -21.60 9.80 2.53
N PRO A 28 -20.80 8.71 2.52
CA PRO A 28 -19.58 8.67 1.71
C PRO A 28 -19.83 8.59 0.19
N PHE A 29 -21.10 8.46 -0.22
CA PHE A 29 -21.51 8.40 -1.62
C PHE A 29 -22.01 9.75 -2.16
N GLN A 30 -21.88 10.83 -1.38
CA GLN A 30 -22.26 12.17 -1.82
C GLN A 30 -21.49 12.57 -3.10
N GLY A 31 -22.22 13.03 -4.11
CA GLY A 31 -21.66 13.41 -5.41
C GLY A 31 -21.35 12.25 -6.36
N LEU A 32 -21.46 10.99 -5.92
CA LEU A 32 -21.26 9.83 -6.79
C LEU A 32 -22.51 9.55 -7.63
N LYS A 33 -22.27 9.11 -8.87
CA LYS A 33 -23.33 8.72 -9.80
C LYS A 33 -23.62 7.23 -9.68
N LYS A 34 -24.91 6.88 -9.56
CA LYS A 34 -25.33 5.48 -9.62
C LYS A 34 -25.18 4.91 -11.03
N VAL A 35 -24.77 3.64 -11.11
CA VAL A 35 -24.57 2.90 -12.36
C VAL A 35 -25.66 1.85 -12.50
N SER A 36 -26.36 1.85 -13.65
CA SER A 36 -27.45 0.91 -13.89
C SER A 36 -26.93 -0.52 -14.08
N ARG A 37 -27.75 -1.53 -13.77
CA ARG A 37 -27.39 -2.94 -14.00
C ARG A 37 -27.06 -3.23 -15.48
N ILE A 38 -27.76 -2.60 -16.42
CA ILE A 38 -27.50 -2.76 -17.85
C ILE A 38 -26.12 -2.20 -18.22
N GLU A 39 -25.79 -1.02 -17.70
CA GLU A 39 -24.48 -0.39 -17.90
C GLU A 39 -23.35 -1.24 -17.32
N LYS A 40 -23.51 -1.77 -16.10
CA LYS A 40 -22.52 -2.70 -15.50
C LYS A 40 -22.28 -3.92 -16.39
N LEU A 41 -23.34 -4.59 -16.84
CA LEU A 41 -23.22 -5.78 -17.71
C LEU A 41 -22.53 -5.44 -19.05
N TYR A 42 -22.76 -4.24 -19.57
CA TYR A 42 -22.04 -3.75 -20.75
C TYR A 42 -20.54 -3.55 -20.47
N LEU A 43 -20.20 -2.87 -19.37
CA LEU A 43 -18.82 -2.62 -18.97
C LEU A 43 -18.06 -3.94 -18.71
N GLU A 44 -18.65 -4.87 -17.97
CA GLU A 44 -18.11 -6.21 -17.74
C GLU A 44 -17.86 -6.98 -19.04
N ARG A 45 -18.78 -6.89 -20.01
CA ARG A 45 -18.59 -7.50 -21.33
C ARG A 45 -17.40 -6.90 -22.07
N GLU A 46 -17.23 -5.59 -22.02
CA GLU A 46 -16.08 -4.92 -22.64
C GLU A 46 -14.76 -5.31 -21.96
N ILE A 47 -14.74 -5.41 -20.62
CA ILE A 47 -13.58 -5.88 -19.84
C ILE A 47 -13.22 -7.32 -20.25
N ARG A 48 -14.20 -8.23 -20.34
CA ARG A 48 -13.96 -9.62 -20.76
C ARG A 48 -13.33 -9.71 -22.15
N LYS A 49 -13.85 -8.95 -23.12
CA LYS A 49 -13.29 -8.90 -24.49
C LYS A 49 -11.85 -8.38 -24.48
N LEU A 50 -11.57 -7.39 -23.65
CA LEU A 50 -10.21 -6.85 -23.50
C LEU A 50 -9.27 -7.89 -22.92
N MET A 51 -9.66 -8.56 -21.84
CA MET A 51 -8.87 -9.63 -21.24
C MET A 51 -8.64 -10.79 -22.20
N GLU A 52 -9.67 -11.27 -22.90
CA GLU A 52 -9.54 -12.37 -23.87
C GLU A 52 -8.59 -12.00 -25.02
N ARG A 53 -8.65 -10.76 -25.50
CA ARG A 53 -7.70 -10.25 -26.48
C ARG A 53 -6.29 -10.14 -25.92
N CYS A 54 -6.14 -9.71 -24.67
CA CYS A 54 -4.85 -9.65 -23.98
C CYS A 54 -4.23 -11.06 -23.88
N PHE A 55 -4.97 -12.02 -23.33
CA PHE A 55 -4.55 -13.41 -23.20
C PHE A 55 -4.20 -14.03 -24.56
N LYS A 56 -5.04 -13.82 -25.58
CA LYS A 56 -4.71 -14.32 -26.93
C LYS A 56 -3.40 -13.73 -27.48
N LYS A 57 -3.10 -12.46 -27.18
CA LYS A 57 -1.83 -11.84 -27.57
C LYS A 57 -0.65 -12.37 -26.74
N LEU A 58 -0.87 -12.69 -25.46
CA LEU A 58 0.16 -13.18 -24.52
C LEU A 58 0.41 -14.70 -24.61
N GLU A 59 -0.46 -15.46 -25.28
CA GLU A 59 -0.37 -16.92 -25.41
C GLU A 59 1.03 -17.45 -25.78
N PRO A 60 1.82 -16.82 -26.67
CA PRO A 60 3.17 -17.29 -26.99
C PRO A 60 4.16 -17.36 -25.81
N TRP A 61 3.89 -16.63 -24.73
CA TRP A 61 4.76 -16.51 -23.55
C TRP A 61 4.15 -17.06 -22.27
N LYS A 62 2.95 -17.65 -22.34
CA LYS A 62 2.19 -18.08 -21.16
C LYS A 62 2.94 -19.07 -20.26
N ASP A 63 3.65 -20.02 -20.87
CA ASP A 63 4.36 -21.08 -20.15
C ASP A 63 5.87 -20.81 -20.01
N LYS A 64 6.33 -19.63 -20.44
CA LYS A 64 7.73 -19.23 -20.29
C LYS A 64 7.95 -18.59 -18.93
N ASP A 65 9.08 -18.88 -18.31
CA ASP A 65 9.54 -18.09 -17.18
C ASP A 65 9.80 -16.65 -17.66
N PRO A 66 9.20 -15.62 -17.03
CA PRO A 66 9.45 -14.22 -17.36
C PRO A 66 10.95 -13.86 -17.35
N GLN A 67 11.77 -14.57 -16.58
CA GLN A 67 13.21 -14.38 -16.49
C GLN A 67 13.98 -14.96 -17.70
N GLU A 68 13.39 -15.90 -18.44
CA GLU A 68 13.98 -16.50 -19.63
C GLU A 68 13.61 -15.75 -20.93
N LEU A 69 12.72 -14.75 -20.84
CA LEU A 69 12.31 -13.94 -21.98
C LEU A 69 13.46 -13.05 -22.48
N SER A 70 13.65 -13.00 -23.80
CA SER A 70 14.59 -12.06 -24.41
C SER A 70 14.15 -10.60 -24.18
N VAL A 71 15.06 -9.65 -24.35
CA VAL A 71 14.74 -8.20 -24.22
C VAL A 71 13.61 -7.79 -25.16
N GLU A 72 13.58 -8.34 -26.38
CA GLU A 72 12.54 -8.11 -27.37
C GLU A 72 11.20 -8.72 -26.95
N GLU A 73 11.22 -9.92 -26.37
CA GLU A 73 10.01 -10.59 -25.87
C GLU A 73 9.42 -9.85 -24.67
N GLN A 74 10.25 -9.42 -23.73
CA GLN A 74 9.84 -8.57 -22.60
C GLN A 74 9.19 -7.28 -23.09
N ALA A 75 9.78 -6.61 -24.07
CA ALA A 75 9.23 -5.40 -24.67
C ALA A 75 7.87 -5.66 -25.37
N GLN A 76 7.69 -6.81 -26.01
CA GLN A 76 6.41 -7.18 -26.64
C GLN A 76 5.33 -7.45 -25.61
N VAL A 77 5.63 -8.24 -24.57
CA VAL A 77 4.71 -8.51 -23.46
C VAL A 77 4.28 -7.22 -22.79
N GLU A 78 5.24 -6.34 -22.49
CA GLU A 78 4.99 -5.03 -21.90
C GLU A 78 4.10 -4.16 -22.80
N PHE A 79 4.39 -4.11 -24.11
CA PHE A 79 3.57 -3.36 -25.05
C PHE A 79 2.12 -3.86 -25.04
N ILE A 80 1.91 -5.18 -25.00
CA ILE A 80 0.57 -5.77 -24.94
C ILE A 80 -0.16 -5.35 -23.65
N PHE A 81 0.49 -5.42 -22.49
CA PHE A 81 -0.10 -4.97 -21.22
C PHE A 81 -0.43 -3.48 -21.25
N ARG A 82 0.52 -2.65 -21.70
CA ARG A 82 0.37 -1.20 -21.79
C ARG A 82 -0.81 -0.81 -22.67
N GLU A 83 -0.94 -1.42 -23.86
CA GLU A 83 -2.07 -1.17 -24.75
C GLU A 83 -3.42 -1.49 -24.08
N ILE A 84 -3.51 -2.62 -23.38
CA ILE A 84 -4.74 -3.06 -22.75
C ILE A 84 -5.10 -2.17 -21.55
N LEU A 85 -4.14 -1.81 -20.71
CA LEU A 85 -4.33 -0.89 -19.59
C LEU A 85 -4.82 0.48 -20.08
N LEU A 86 -4.19 1.03 -21.12
CA LEU A 86 -4.62 2.30 -21.70
C LEU A 86 -6.00 2.20 -22.37
N GLU A 87 -6.34 1.06 -22.97
CA GLU A 87 -7.69 0.88 -23.52
C GLU A 87 -8.75 0.75 -22.42
N LEU A 88 -8.45 0.07 -21.32
CA LEU A 88 -9.31 -0.02 -20.12
C LEU A 88 -9.61 1.38 -19.55
N ASP A 89 -8.56 2.18 -19.39
CA ASP A 89 -8.61 3.53 -18.82
C ASP A 89 -9.33 4.51 -19.75
N ARG A 90 -8.97 4.54 -21.03
CA ARG A 90 -9.63 5.38 -22.05
C ARG A 90 -11.12 5.08 -22.18
N LYS A 91 -11.50 3.79 -22.10
CA LYS A 91 -12.91 3.37 -22.12
C LYS A 91 -13.63 3.57 -20.79
N LYS A 92 -12.96 4.05 -19.74
CA LYS A 92 -13.55 4.34 -18.42
C LYS A 92 -14.25 3.12 -17.81
N LEU A 93 -13.63 1.94 -17.96
CA LEU A 93 -14.26 0.68 -17.61
C LEU A 93 -14.32 0.43 -16.10
N PHE A 94 -13.29 0.88 -15.36
CA PHE A 94 -13.25 0.84 -13.90
C PHE A 94 -13.30 2.21 -13.22
N PHE A 95 -12.88 3.26 -13.92
CA PHE A 95 -12.74 4.61 -13.37
C PHE A 95 -13.50 5.63 -14.22
N ASP A 96 -14.02 6.69 -13.58
CA ASP A 96 -14.81 7.71 -14.28
C ASP A 96 -13.95 8.72 -15.05
N ARG A 97 -12.69 8.86 -14.63
CA ARG A 97 -11.70 9.71 -15.27
C ARG A 97 -10.48 8.86 -15.67
N PRO A 98 -10.03 8.93 -16.93
CA PRO A 98 -8.79 8.31 -17.34
C PRO A 98 -7.60 9.01 -16.67
N PHE A 99 -6.67 8.23 -16.12
CA PHE A 99 -5.45 8.76 -15.48
C PHE A 99 -4.19 7.96 -15.81
N LEU A 100 -4.31 6.75 -16.37
CA LEU A 100 -3.15 5.89 -16.62
C LEU A 100 -2.20 6.47 -17.67
N THR A 101 -2.71 7.21 -18.66
CA THR A 101 -1.84 7.91 -19.62
C THR A 101 -0.89 8.86 -18.90
N LEU A 102 -1.39 9.66 -17.96
CA LEU A 102 -0.56 10.59 -17.19
C LEU A 102 0.48 9.83 -16.36
N PHE A 103 0.09 8.75 -15.69
CA PHE A 103 1.00 7.97 -14.85
C PHE A 103 2.15 7.39 -15.68
N LEU A 104 1.85 6.89 -16.87
CA LEU A 104 2.86 6.41 -17.81
C LEU A 104 3.76 7.53 -18.30
N GLU A 105 3.20 8.70 -18.65
CA GLU A 105 3.98 9.88 -19.10
C GLU A 105 4.87 10.44 -17.99
N LYS A 106 4.45 10.34 -16.73
CA LYS A 106 5.22 10.80 -15.57
C LYS A 106 6.32 9.83 -15.16
N GLY A 107 6.29 8.56 -15.62
CA GLY A 107 7.37 7.60 -15.40
C GLY A 107 7.08 6.47 -14.42
N TYR A 108 5.82 6.23 -14.00
CA TYR A 108 5.46 5.14 -13.07
C TYR A 108 5.95 3.76 -13.51
N LEU A 109 5.87 3.49 -14.81
CA LEU A 109 6.32 2.20 -15.35
C LEU A 109 7.85 2.10 -15.36
N ASP A 110 8.53 3.24 -15.54
CA ASP A 110 10.00 3.29 -15.53
C ASP A 110 10.55 3.12 -14.12
N THR A 111 9.93 3.73 -13.10
CA THR A 111 10.28 3.51 -11.69
C THR A 111 10.04 2.06 -11.28
N THR A 112 8.91 1.47 -11.68
CA THR A 112 8.58 0.06 -11.43
C THR A 112 9.66 -0.89 -11.99
N LYS A 113 10.06 -0.69 -13.26
CA LYS A 113 11.13 -1.49 -13.87
C LYS A 113 12.48 -1.22 -13.23
N GLY A 114 12.77 0.05 -12.94
CA GLY A 114 13.98 0.47 -12.26
C GLY A 114 14.14 -0.26 -10.94
N PHE A 115 13.06 -0.38 -10.18
CA PHE A 115 13.05 -1.05 -8.88
C PHE A 115 13.41 -2.52 -9.02
N PHE A 116 12.71 -3.28 -9.88
CA PHE A 116 13.04 -4.70 -10.07
C PHE A 116 14.47 -4.91 -10.57
N ARG A 117 14.96 -4.07 -11.49
CA ARG A 117 16.34 -4.15 -11.98
C ARG A 117 17.36 -3.87 -10.88
N ALA A 118 17.15 -2.81 -10.11
CA ALA A 118 18.02 -2.43 -9.00
C ALA A 118 18.01 -3.49 -7.90
N ALA A 119 16.82 -3.99 -7.51
CA ALA A 119 16.67 -5.03 -6.49
C ALA A 119 17.38 -6.32 -6.90
N ARG A 120 17.23 -6.75 -8.16
CA ARG A 120 17.90 -7.95 -8.70
C ARG A 120 19.41 -7.79 -8.80
N ALA A 121 19.90 -6.60 -9.16
CA ALA A 121 21.32 -6.30 -9.20
C ALA A 121 21.92 -6.24 -7.79
N HIS A 122 21.15 -5.77 -6.80
CA HIS A 122 21.56 -5.69 -5.42
C HIS A 122 21.60 -7.06 -4.74
N ASP A 123 20.54 -7.86 -4.89
CA ASP A 123 20.47 -9.21 -4.37
C ASP A 123 19.59 -10.14 -5.24
N PRO A 124 20.22 -11.08 -5.97
CA PRO A 124 19.49 -11.97 -6.86
C PRO A 124 18.66 -13.04 -6.12
N GLN A 125 18.84 -13.21 -4.81
CA GLN A 125 18.21 -14.30 -4.05
C GLN A 125 16.74 -14.05 -3.70
N PHE A 126 16.26 -12.81 -3.75
CA PHE A 126 14.88 -12.48 -3.40
C PHE A 126 13.87 -13.20 -4.28
N GLN A 127 12.75 -13.64 -3.70
CA GLN A 127 11.68 -14.16 -4.51
C GLN A 127 10.94 -13.02 -5.21
N PHE A 128 10.32 -13.30 -6.35
CA PHE A 128 9.55 -12.28 -7.08
C PHE A 128 8.43 -11.69 -6.20
N MET A 129 7.81 -12.51 -5.35
CA MET A 129 6.74 -12.09 -4.45
C MET A 129 7.21 -11.06 -3.41
N ASP A 130 8.37 -11.29 -2.78
CA ASP A 130 8.96 -10.37 -1.80
C ASP A 130 9.25 -9.00 -2.45
N LEU A 131 9.78 -9.00 -3.68
CA LEU A 131 10.01 -7.77 -4.43
C LEU A 131 8.71 -7.09 -4.87
N PHE A 132 7.67 -7.86 -5.21
CA PHE A 132 6.37 -7.30 -5.57
C PHE A 132 5.70 -6.62 -4.37
N GLN A 133 5.86 -7.18 -3.17
CA GLN A 133 5.44 -6.55 -1.91
C GLN A 133 6.17 -5.22 -1.69
N ALA A 134 7.50 -5.23 -1.75
CA ALA A 134 8.33 -4.02 -1.63
C ALA A 134 7.96 -2.93 -2.65
N MET A 135 7.61 -3.34 -3.87
CA MET A 135 7.18 -2.42 -4.94
C MET A 135 5.90 -1.65 -4.59
N ARG A 136 5.01 -2.18 -3.74
CA ARG A 136 3.82 -1.43 -3.29
C ARG A 136 4.24 -0.11 -2.64
N ASN A 137 5.31 -0.12 -1.85
CA ASN A 137 5.84 1.07 -1.20
C ASN A 137 6.37 2.10 -2.21
N VAL A 138 7.09 1.62 -3.24
CA VAL A 138 7.55 2.47 -4.35
C VAL A 138 6.38 3.18 -5.03
N TRP A 139 5.23 2.52 -5.22
CA TRP A 139 4.05 3.14 -5.83
C TRP A 139 3.40 4.19 -4.93
N ILE A 140 3.40 4.01 -3.61
CA ILE A 140 2.95 5.03 -2.67
C ILE A 140 3.88 6.25 -2.76
N MET A 141 5.19 6.04 -2.70
CA MET A 141 6.19 7.11 -2.84
C MET A 141 6.11 7.84 -4.19
N ASN A 142 5.85 7.13 -5.30
CA ASN A 142 5.61 7.77 -6.61
C ASN A 142 4.32 8.58 -6.63
N SER A 143 3.30 8.15 -5.89
CA SER A 143 2.05 8.90 -5.73
C SER A 143 2.24 10.15 -4.90
N LEU A 144 3.08 10.09 -3.87
CA LEU A 144 3.50 11.25 -3.08
C LEU A 144 4.36 12.22 -3.93
N GLN A 145 5.26 11.70 -4.78
CA GLN A 145 6.00 12.54 -5.72
C GLN A 145 5.04 13.34 -6.61
N LEU A 146 4.02 12.71 -7.21
CA LEU A 146 3.01 13.44 -7.98
C LEU A 146 2.19 14.41 -7.13
N LEU A 147 1.78 14.02 -5.92
CA LEU A 147 1.02 14.89 -5.02
C LEU A 147 1.79 16.17 -4.65
N PHE A 148 3.11 16.09 -4.58
CA PHE A 148 4.01 17.20 -4.25
C PHE A 148 4.62 17.90 -5.49
N ASP A 149 4.10 17.62 -6.69
CA ASP A 149 4.65 18.08 -7.99
C ASP A 149 6.15 17.75 -8.21
N LEU A 150 6.64 16.70 -7.56
CA LEU A 150 8.00 16.20 -7.75
C LEU A 150 8.06 15.23 -8.95
N PRO A 151 9.22 15.14 -9.62
CA PRO A 151 9.42 14.13 -10.65
C PRO A 151 9.25 12.72 -10.10
N VAL A 152 8.50 11.87 -10.81
CA VAL A 152 8.37 10.46 -10.45
C VAL A 152 9.66 9.74 -10.81
N GLN A 153 10.43 9.35 -9.79
CA GLN A 153 11.76 8.78 -9.94
C GLN A 153 12.03 7.75 -8.83
N LEU A 154 12.80 6.72 -9.17
CA LEU A 154 13.35 5.80 -8.20
C LEU A 154 14.63 6.42 -7.63
N THR A 155 14.49 7.26 -6.60
CA THR A 155 15.64 7.85 -5.90
C THR A 155 16.33 6.80 -5.03
N PRO A 156 17.59 7.02 -4.61
CA PRO A 156 18.27 6.13 -3.66
C PRO A 156 17.42 5.85 -2.41
N SER A 157 16.78 6.87 -1.83
CA SER A 157 15.94 6.71 -0.64
C SER A 157 14.67 5.91 -0.91
N VAL A 158 13.99 6.17 -2.03
CA VAL A 158 12.80 5.39 -2.43
C VAL A 158 13.14 3.92 -2.62
N PHE A 159 14.25 3.63 -3.30
CA PHE A 159 14.73 2.26 -3.47
C PHE A 159 15.11 1.62 -2.13
N SER A 160 15.96 2.31 -1.36
CA SER A 160 16.55 1.74 -0.15
C SER A 160 15.54 1.50 0.95
N TYR A 161 14.62 2.43 1.19
CA TYR A 161 13.56 2.21 2.16
C TYR A 161 12.62 1.07 1.72
N SER A 162 12.21 1.04 0.45
CA SER A 162 11.36 -0.05 -0.06
C SER A 162 12.05 -1.42 0.02
N MET A 163 13.38 -1.47 -0.07
CA MET A 163 14.15 -2.71 0.09
C MET A 163 14.36 -3.12 1.55
N LEU A 164 14.14 -2.25 2.54
CA LEU A 164 14.23 -2.65 3.95
C LEU A 164 13.25 -3.78 4.26
N TYR A 165 11.98 -3.64 3.84
CA TYR A 165 10.90 -4.63 4.00
C TYR A 165 11.33 -6.08 3.73
N PRO A 166 11.71 -6.47 2.49
CA PRO A 166 12.04 -7.87 2.20
C PRO A 166 13.30 -8.33 2.95
N TYR A 167 14.21 -7.44 3.35
CA TYR A 167 15.36 -7.85 4.17
C TYR A 167 14.96 -8.11 5.61
N THR A 168 14.18 -7.22 6.18
CA THR A 168 13.84 -7.25 7.59
C THR A 168 12.74 -8.27 7.87
N ASP A 169 11.75 -8.41 7.00
CA ASP A 169 10.66 -9.38 7.16
C ASP A 169 11.19 -10.80 7.05
N ASN A 170 11.98 -11.07 6.00
CA ASN A 170 12.62 -12.38 5.86
C ASN A 170 13.49 -12.73 7.06
N TYR A 171 14.17 -11.75 7.69
CA TYR A 171 14.97 -11.97 8.89
C TYR A 171 14.11 -12.14 10.16
N LEU A 172 13.06 -11.32 10.31
CA LEU A 172 12.19 -11.30 11.49
C LEU A 172 11.20 -12.46 11.50
N ASP A 173 10.88 -13.03 10.35
CA ASP A 173 9.96 -14.16 10.22
C ASP A 173 10.69 -15.52 10.19
N ASP A 174 12.00 -15.55 9.94
CA ASP A 174 12.76 -16.80 9.91
C ASP A 174 12.66 -17.53 11.27
N PRO A 175 12.04 -18.72 11.33
CA PRO A 175 11.86 -19.47 12.58
C PRO A 175 13.17 -20.06 13.11
N THR A 176 14.21 -20.11 12.28
CA THR A 176 15.55 -20.59 12.66
C THR A 176 16.34 -19.53 13.43
N ILE A 177 15.96 -18.26 13.29
CA ILE A 177 16.60 -17.14 14.00
C ILE A 177 15.96 -16.99 15.38
N SER A 178 16.80 -17.06 16.43
CA SER A 178 16.33 -16.93 17.81
C SER A 178 15.71 -15.57 18.09
N SER A 179 14.71 -15.50 18.97
CA SER A 179 14.12 -14.23 19.39
C SER A 179 15.14 -13.26 20.03
N ALA A 180 16.21 -13.78 20.63
CA ALA A 180 17.30 -12.96 21.15
C ALA A 180 18.11 -12.29 20.04
N ALA A 181 18.36 -13.00 18.93
CA ALA A 181 19.02 -12.45 17.76
C ALA A 181 18.15 -11.39 17.07
N LYS A 182 16.85 -11.64 16.89
CA LYS A 182 15.89 -10.66 16.35
C LYS A 182 15.85 -9.36 17.17
N ARG A 183 15.82 -9.47 18.50
CA ARG A 183 15.90 -8.30 19.39
C ARG A 183 17.22 -7.54 19.26
N ARG A 184 18.35 -8.25 19.20
CA ARG A 184 19.67 -7.63 19.03
C ARG A 184 19.76 -6.91 17.68
N PHE A 185 19.23 -7.52 16.62
CA PHE A 185 19.15 -6.91 15.30
C PHE A 185 18.35 -5.60 15.33
N ASN A 186 17.13 -5.60 15.87
CA ASN A 186 16.31 -4.39 15.96
C ASN A 186 16.98 -3.27 16.76
N GLN A 187 17.62 -3.60 17.89
CA GLN A 187 18.38 -2.62 18.68
C GLN A 187 19.55 -2.01 17.90
N ARG A 188 20.23 -2.81 17.07
CA ARG A 188 21.34 -2.33 16.23
C ARG A 188 20.84 -1.49 15.07
N LEU A 189 19.73 -1.86 14.44
CA LEU A 189 19.08 -1.04 13.42
C LEU A 189 18.67 0.32 13.98
N GLU A 190 18.10 0.35 15.20
CA GLU A 190 17.76 1.61 15.89
C GLU A 190 19.00 2.47 16.13
N GLN A 191 20.12 1.86 16.57
CA GLN A 191 21.39 2.57 16.72
C GLN A 191 21.87 3.18 15.40
N VAL A 192 21.80 2.43 14.30
CA VAL A 192 22.16 2.92 12.96
C VAL A 192 21.23 4.06 12.54
N LEU A 193 19.93 3.95 12.76
CA LEU A 193 18.96 5.01 12.47
C LEU A 193 19.17 6.27 13.32
N GLN A 194 19.70 6.15 14.53
CA GLN A 194 20.14 7.28 15.37
C GLN A 194 21.51 7.86 14.95
N GLY A 195 22.21 7.23 14.00
CA GLY A 195 23.55 7.64 13.57
C GLY A 195 24.68 7.18 14.49
N ASN A 196 24.41 6.23 15.39
CA ASN A 196 25.41 5.64 16.27
C ASN A 196 26.21 4.53 15.54
N PRO A 197 27.52 4.42 15.77
CA PRO A 197 28.33 3.35 15.19
C PRO A 197 27.96 2.00 15.82
N VAL A 198 28.00 0.95 15.00
CA VAL A 198 27.72 -0.43 15.43
C VAL A 198 28.93 -1.31 15.11
N GLU A 199 29.46 -1.99 16.13
CA GLU A 199 30.61 -2.91 15.99
C GLU A 199 30.17 -4.32 15.56
N GLU A 200 31.06 -5.06 14.89
CA GLU A 200 30.88 -6.47 14.49
C GLU A 200 29.61 -6.70 13.64
N VAL A 201 29.49 -6.00 12.50
CA VAL A 201 28.36 -6.12 11.57
C VAL A 201 28.45 -7.42 10.77
N THR A 202 27.38 -8.22 10.77
CA THR A 202 27.32 -9.42 9.91
C THR A 202 27.10 -9.05 8.44
N PRO A 203 27.43 -9.92 7.47
CA PRO A 203 27.15 -9.65 6.06
C PRO A 203 25.68 -9.33 5.75
N GLU A 204 24.76 -9.96 6.48
CA GLU A 204 23.32 -9.74 6.36
C GLU A 204 22.92 -8.37 6.92
N GLU A 205 23.44 -8.00 8.10
CA GLU A 205 23.23 -6.68 8.69
C GLU A 205 23.81 -5.57 7.81
N ASP A 206 24.97 -5.80 7.18
CA ASP A 206 25.62 -4.79 6.35
C ASP A 206 24.81 -4.44 5.10
N LYS A 207 24.10 -5.41 4.49
CA LYS A 207 23.17 -5.15 3.39
C LYS A 207 22.05 -4.20 3.81
N ILE A 208 21.51 -4.39 5.00
CA ILE A 208 20.42 -3.58 5.56
C ILE A 208 20.94 -2.19 5.95
N PHE A 209 22.08 -2.13 6.64
CA PHE A 209 22.69 -0.86 7.03
C PHE A 209 23.17 -0.06 5.82
N GLN A 210 23.51 -0.71 4.70
CA GLN A 210 23.76 -0.04 3.44
C GLN A 210 22.53 0.71 2.92
N MET A 211 21.32 0.19 3.13
CA MET A 211 20.10 0.92 2.75
C MET A 211 19.97 2.23 3.53
N VAL A 212 20.26 2.20 4.84
CA VAL A 212 20.29 3.43 5.65
C VAL A 212 21.37 4.38 5.14
N ARG A 213 22.59 3.89 4.86
CA ARG A 213 23.68 4.71 4.31
C ARG A 213 23.30 5.39 2.99
N ASN A 214 22.61 4.69 2.09
CA ASN A 214 22.12 5.26 0.83
C ASN A 214 21.12 6.40 1.07
N ILE A 215 20.26 6.28 2.09
CA ILE A 215 19.36 7.38 2.50
C ILE A 215 20.21 8.56 3.01
N GLU A 216 21.29 8.33 3.74
CA GLU A 216 22.16 9.42 4.22
C GLU A 216 22.92 10.17 3.14
N GLU A 217 23.26 9.48 2.05
CA GLU A 217 23.88 10.09 0.88
C GLU A 217 22.94 11.09 0.19
N GLU A 218 21.62 10.85 0.25
CA GLU A 218 20.59 11.75 -0.31
C GLU A 218 20.14 12.80 0.73
N PHE A 219 19.87 12.38 1.96
CA PHE A 219 19.38 13.21 3.06
C PHE A 219 20.37 13.22 4.23
N SER A 220 21.27 14.21 4.25
CA SER A 220 22.18 14.38 5.38
C SER A 220 21.44 14.59 6.70
N ARG A 221 21.80 13.82 7.74
CA ARG A 221 21.27 13.93 9.12
C ARG A 221 21.29 15.33 9.72
N ILE A 222 22.26 16.16 9.32
CA ILE A 222 22.39 17.54 9.83
C ILE A 222 21.33 18.45 9.21
N ARG A 223 21.01 18.23 7.94
CA ARG A 223 20.09 19.08 7.18
C ARG A 223 18.65 18.59 7.22
N PHE A 224 18.45 17.28 7.32
CA PHE A 224 17.16 16.62 7.29
C PHE A 224 17.02 15.65 8.49
N PRO A 225 17.10 16.15 9.74
CA PRO A 225 16.94 15.29 10.92
C PRO A 225 15.57 14.60 10.94
N GLU A 226 14.53 15.27 10.46
CA GLU A 226 13.15 14.76 10.44
C GLU A 226 12.99 13.48 9.59
N VAL A 227 13.83 13.27 8.57
CA VAL A 227 13.84 12.02 7.80
C VAL A 227 14.16 10.84 8.73
N TYR A 228 15.15 10.98 9.61
CA TYR A 228 15.54 9.92 10.52
C TYR A 228 14.61 9.80 11.72
N ASP A 229 14.07 10.91 12.19
CA ASP A 229 13.01 10.90 13.19
C ASP A 229 11.79 10.13 12.67
N SER A 230 11.43 10.27 11.39
CA SER A 230 10.34 9.53 10.77
C SER A 230 10.63 8.02 10.63
N LEU A 231 11.87 7.64 10.33
CA LEU A 231 12.31 6.23 10.29
C LEU A 231 12.29 5.58 11.66
N LEU A 232 12.74 6.30 12.70
CA LEU A 232 12.66 5.85 14.09
C LEU A 232 11.20 5.74 14.56
N LEU A 233 10.35 6.66 14.10
CA LEU A 233 8.93 6.68 14.43
C LEU A 233 8.21 5.44 13.89
N ILE A 234 8.39 5.08 12.61
CA ILE A 234 7.80 3.85 12.07
C ILE A 234 8.37 2.60 12.74
N GLN A 235 9.67 2.58 13.08
CA GLN A 235 10.26 1.46 13.83
C GLN A 235 9.62 1.29 15.23
N ASP A 236 9.36 2.39 15.95
CA ASP A 236 8.65 2.39 17.23
C ASP A 236 7.20 1.93 17.06
N ALA A 237 6.49 2.42 16.03
CA ALA A 237 5.12 2.02 15.73
C ALA A 237 5.00 0.52 15.41
N GLN A 238 5.94 -0.03 14.66
CA GLN A 238 6.02 -1.47 14.37
C GLN A 238 6.26 -2.27 15.65
N SER A 239 7.21 -1.83 16.48
CA SER A 239 7.50 -2.47 17.77
C SER A 239 6.28 -2.47 18.71
N ALA A 240 5.52 -1.37 18.72
CA ALA A 240 4.27 -1.26 19.46
C ALA A 240 3.20 -2.22 18.93
N SER A 241 3.09 -2.39 17.61
CA SER A 241 2.19 -3.34 16.95
C SER A 241 2.52 -4.79 17.33
N MET A 242 3.79 -5.20 17.27
CA MET A 242 4.20 -6.58 17.64
C MET A 242 3.94 -6.89 19.12
N ALA A 243 4.03 -5.89 20.00
CA ALA A 243 3.69 -6.08 21.41
C ALA A 243 2.21 -6.43 21.62
N GLN A 244 1.32 -6.01 20.70
CA GLN A 244 -0.11 -6.37 20.72
C GLN A 244 -0.32 -7.88 20.51
N ASP A 245 0.42 -8.50 19.60
CA ASP A 245 0.28 -9.94 19.30
C ASP A 245 0.63 -10.82 20.51
N SER A 246 1.47 -10.31 21.41
CA SER A 246 1.85 -11.00 22.65
C SER A 246 0.85 -10.83 23.80
N GLN A 247 -0.05 -9.83 23.74
CA GLN A 247 -1.01 -9.50 24.80
C GLN A 247 -2.45 -9.74 24.34
N SER A 248 -3.00 -10.88 24.74
CA SER A 248 -4.42 -11.26 24.74
C SER A 248 -5.45 -10.22 24.24
N LYS A 249 -6.19 -10.56 23.16
CA LYS A 249 -7.52 -10.04 22.77
C LYS A 249 -7.79 -8.57 23.18
N LEU A 250 -7.05 -7.63 22.60
CA LEU A 250 -7.35 -6.20 22.76
C LEU A 250 -8.69 -5.88 22.09
N SER A 251 -9.52 -5.07 22.76
CA SER A 251 -10.76 -4.56 22.15
C SER A 251 -10.43 -3.61 20.98
N PRO A 252 -11.32 -3.43 19.99
CA PRO A 252 -11.12 -2.53 18.83
C PRO A 252 -10.73 -1.10 19.20
N GLN A 253 -11.24 -0.63 20.32
CA GLN A 253 -10.98 0.71 20.85
C GLN A 253 -9.51 0.90 21.25
N LEU A 254 -8.79 -0.20 21.48
CA LEU A 254 -7.36 -0.22 21.80
C LEU A 254 -6.50 -0.57 20.59
N SER A 255 -7.03 -1.29 19.58
CA SER A 255 -6.27 -1.58 18.35
C SER A 255 -6.28 -0.42 17.36
N LEU A 256 -7.39 0.31 17.24
CA LEU A 256 -7.52 1.41 16.28
C LEU A 256 -6.44 2.51 16.43
N PRO A 257 -6.11 3.01 17.64
CA PRO A 257 -5.01 3.96 17.78
C PRO A 257 -3.67 3.41 17.30
N ILE A 258 -3.42 2.11 17.51
CA ILE A 258 -2.15 1.49 17.11
C ILE A 258 -2.10 1.29 15.60
N SER A 259 -3.21 0.89 14.96
CA SER A 259 -3.34 0.91 13.49
C SER A 259 -3.06 2.30 12.93
N PHE A 260 -3.62 3.35 13.54
CA PHE A 260 -3.40 4.74 13.08
C PHE A 260 -1.94 5.17 13.27
N TYR A 261 -1.33 4.81 14.40
CA TYR A 261 0.07 5.12 14.66
C TYR A 261 0.99 4.43 13.65
N LYS A 262 0.75 3.15 13.36
CA LYS A 262 1.51 2.35 12.39
C LYS A 262 1.33 2.87 10.97
N GLY A 263 0.10 2.91 10.48
CA GLY A 263 -0.20 3.36 9.12
C GLY A 263 0.22 4.80 8.88
N GLY A 264 -0.15 5.70 9.80
CA GLY A 264 0.19 7.11 9.70
C GLY A 264 1.69 7.38 9.71
N SER A 265 2.46 6.69 10.58
CA SER A 265 3.91 6.84 10.61
C SER A 265 4.59 6.28 9.37
N SER A 266 4.05 5.21 8.76
CA SER A 266 4.59 4.60 7.54
C SER A 266 4.54 5.57 6.36
N VAL A 267 3.37 6.13 6.06
CA VAL A 267 3.25 7.09 4.94
C VAL A 267 3.90 8.45 5.27
N LEU A 268 4.01 8.81 6.54
CA LEU A 268 4.79 9.97 6.95
C LEU A 268 6.28 9.77 6.65
N ALA A 269 6.84 8.59 6.94
CA ALA A 269 8.22 8.24 6.58
C ALA A 269 8.42 8.26 5.05
N ASP A 270 7.48 7.68 4.28
CA ASP A 270 7.51 7.74 2.82
C ASP A 270 7.58 9.19 2.32
N ALA A 271 6.76 10.08 2.88
CA ALA A 271 6.71 11.47 2.48
C ALA A 271 8.01 12.24 2.80
N PHE A 272 8.63 11.99 3.96
CA PHE A 272 9.94 12.55 4.29
C PHE A 272 11.04 12.00 3.37
N LEU A 273 11.02 10.71 3.03
CA LEU A 273 11.98 10.10 2.11
C LEU A 273 11.78 10.55 0.65
N VAL A 274 10.60 11.06 0.31
CA VAL A 274 10.30 11.64 -1.00
C VAL A 274 10.72 13.10 -1.09
N LYS A 275 10.47 13.90 -0.04
CA LYS A 275 10.57 15.37 -0.10
C LYS A 275 11.65 15.98 0.80
N GLY A 276 12.14 15.25 1.79
CA GLY A 276 13.12 15.69 2.79
C GLY A 276 12.52 16.57 3.90
N GLU A 277 11.71 17.56 3.53
CA GLU A 277 11.04 18.48 4.46
C GLU A 277 9.53 18.55 4.16
N LEU A 278 8.71 18.50 5.20
CA LEU A 278 7.25 18.58 5.11
C LEU A 278 6.73 19.77 5.91
N THR A 279 5.67 20.41 5.40
CA THR A 279 4.87 21.37 6.17
C THR A 279 3.90 20.63 7.09
N GLU A 280 3.39 21.29 8.14
CA GLU A 280 2.38 20.71 9.04
C GLU A 280 1.15 20.18 8.29
N THR A 281 0.70 20.91 7.26
CA THR A 281 -0.41 20.49 6.39
C THR A 281 -0.11 19.21 5.62
N GLU A 282 1.12 19.08 5.12
CA GLU A 282 1.54 17.86 4.41
C GLU A 282 1.66 16.69 5.37
N MET A 283 2.25 16.90 6.55
CA MET A 283 2.37 15.87 7.60
C MET A 283 0.99 15.36 8.03
N ASP A 284 0.03 16.25 8.26
CA ASP A 284 -1.33 15.84 8.65
C ASP A 284 -2.07 15.11 7.52
N PHE A 285 -1.89 15.56 6.26
CA PHE A 285 -2.44 14.84 5.11
C PHE A 285 -1.81 13.45 4.95
N THR A 286 -0.49 13.33 5.00
CA THR A 286 0.23 12.05 4.80
C THR A 286 -0.02 11.09 5.95
N PHE A 287 -0.09 11.59 7.18
CA PHE A 287 -0.45 10.77 8.34
C PHE A 287 -1.89 10.24 8.20
N GLY A 288 -2.85 11.09 7.85
CA GLY A 288 -4.23 10.67 7.58
C GLY A 288 -4.33 9.69 6.41
N TYR A 289 -3.50 9.88 5.37
CA TYR A 289 -3.39 8.96 4.23
C TYR A 289 -2.96 7.57 4.71
N GLY A 290 -1.88 7.49 5.48
CA GLY A 290 -1.41 6.24 6.07
C GLY A 290 -2.45 5.56 6.99
N CYS A 291 -3.19 6.35 7.79
CA CYS A 291 -4.22 5.80 8.67
C CYS A 291 -5.30 5.03 7.90
N PHE A 292 -5.84 5.59 6.80
CA PHE A 292 -6.87 4.86 6.05
C PHE A 292 -6.30 3.71 5.22
N LEU A 293 -5.03 3.79 4.78
CA LEU A 293 -4.38 2.67 4.09
C LEU A 293 -4.25 1.47 5.04
N GLN A 294 -3.83 1.69 6.28
CA GLN A 294 -3.80 0.61 7.28
C GLN A 294 -5.20 0.01 7.52
N LEU A 295 -6.25 0.84 7.63
CA LEU A 295 -7.61 0.32 7.75
C LEU A 295 -8.08 -0.46 6.52
N LEU A 296 -7.59 -0.10 5.33
CA LEU A 296 -7.90 -0.79 4.09
C LEU A 296 -7.19 -2.15 4.04
N ASP A 297 -5.91 -2.20 4.44
CA ASP A 297 -5.18 -3.47 4.60
C ASP A 297 -5.88 -4.36 5.65
N ASP A 298 -6.23 -3.84 6.84
CA ASP A 298 -7.01 -4.58 7.87
C ASP A 298 -8.36 -5.12 7.33
N LEU A 299 -8.99 -4.42 6.38
CA LEU A 299 -10.22 -4.88 5.73
C LEU A 299 -9.93 -5.98 4.69
N GLN A 300 -8.85 -5.84 3.91
CA GLN A 300 -8.42 -6.82 2.92
C GLN A 300 -8.03 -8.15 3.58
N ASP A 301 -7.44 -8.07 4.78
CA ASP A 301 -6.81 -9.16 5.52
C ASP A 301 -7.73 -9.78 6.58
N VAL A 302 -9.02 -9.40 6.59
CA VAL A 302 -9.98 -9.86 7.60
C VAL A 302 -10.05 -11.38 7.79
N GLU A 303 -9.84 -12.17 6.73
CA GLU A 303 -9.87 -13.63 6.83
C GLU A 303 -8.59 -14.23 7.40
N SER A 304 -7.41 -13.65 7.12
CA SER A 304 -6.13 -14.10 7.68
C SER A 304 -6.01 -13.67 9.13
N ASP A 305 -6.33 -12.42 9.43
CA ASP A 305 -6.33 -11.87 10.79
C ASP A 305 -7.19 -12.72 11.74
N ARG A 306 -8.37 -13.16 11.28
CA ARG A 306 -9.24 -14.06 12.07
C ARG A 306 -8.59 -15.42 12.31
N LYS A 307 -7.89 -15.99 11.33
CA LYS A 307 -7.21 -17.29 11.46
C LYS A 307 -6.02 -17.20 12.40
N ASP A 308 -5.27 -16.11 12.33
CA ASP A 308 -4.08 -15.87 13.14
C ASP A 308 -4.43 -15.31 14.53
N GLY A 309 -5.70 -14.94 14.73
CA GLY A 309 -6.20 -14.42 16.00
C GLY A 309 -5.76 -12.98 16.26
N HIS A 310 -5.47 -12.22 15.20
CA HIS A 310 -5.14 -10.81 15.21
C HIS A 310 -6.44 -9.99 15.28
N TRP A 311 -6.53 -9.03 16.22
CA TRP A 311 -7.75 -8.26 16.50
C TRP A 311 -7.67 -6.83 15.94
N THR A 312 -8.25 -6.62 14.76
CA THR A 312 -8.33 -5.33 14.06
C THR A 312 -9.75 -4.76 14.11
N LEU A 313 -9.96 -3.58 13.50
CA LEU A 313 -11.30 -3.01 13.35
C LEU A 313 -12.26 -3.97 12.63
N PHE A 314 -11.76 -4.85 11.76
CA PHE A 314 -12.58 -5.75 10.93
C PHE A 314 -12.51 -7.24 11.36
N SER A 315 -11.60 -7.64 12.25
CA SER A 315 -11.46 -9.05 12.68
C SER A 315 -11.88 -9.34 14.13
N HIS A 316 -12.20 -8.32 14.94
CA HIS A 316 -12.49 -8.46 16.38
C HIS A 316 -13.83 -9.12 16.77
N LYS A 317 -14.74 -9.32 15.82
CA LYS A 317 -16.08 -9.87 16.09
C LYS A 317 -16.14 -11.35 15.68
N ASN A 318 -17.13 -12.09 16.20
CA ASN A 318 -17.41 -13.48 15.80
C ASN A 318 -17.61 -13.58 14.27
N GLU A 319 -17.46 -14.78 13.70
CA GLU A 319 -17.51 -15.01 12.25
C GLU A 319 -18.75 -14.45 11.55
N GLU A 320 -19.90 -14.38 12.25
CA GLU A 320 -21.20 -13.85 11.77
C GLU A 320 -21.31 -12.33 11.76
N ALA A 321 -20.24 -11.62 12.10
CA ALA A 321 -20.31 -10.19 12.30
C ALA A 321 -20.32 -9.37 11.02
N ILE A 322 -21.18 -8.36 11.03
CA ILE A 322 -21.38 -7.37 9.98
C ILE A 322 -20.63 -6.08 10.35
N PHE A 323 -19.96 -5.47 9.36
CA PHE A 323 -19.10 -4.30 9.49
C PHE A 323 -19.65 -3.06 8.78
N ASP A 324 -20.97 -2.95 8.65
CA ASP A 324 -21.60 -1.87 7.89
C ASP A 324 -21.14 -0.48 8.33
N GLN A 325 -21.12 -0.25 9.65
CA GLN A 325 -20.73 1.04 10.21
C GLN A 325 -19.24 1.31 10.00
N GLU A 326 -18.40 0.31 10.17
CA GLU A 326 -16.95 0.41 10.02
C GLU A 326 -16.57 0.67 8.55
N VAL A 327 -17.21 -0.01 7.59
CA VAL A 327 -17.01 0.22 6.15
C VAL A 327 -17.48 1.62 5.74
N LEU A 328 -18.65 2.06 6.21
CA LEU A 328 -19.15 3.42 5.93
C LEU A 328 -18.23 4.48 6.53
N LYS A 329 -17.74 4.28 7.75
CA LYS A 329 -16.77 5.17 8.40
C LYS A 329 -15.45 5.22 7.65
N LEU A 330 -14.90 4.10 7.21
CA LEU A 330 -13.68 4.05 6.40
C LEU A 330 -13.85 4.87 5.11
N LEU A 331 -14.94 4.67 4.37
CA LEU A 331 -15.19 5.42 3.15
C LEU A 331 -15.36 6.94 3.41
N CYS A 332 -16.03 7.30 4.51
CA CYS A 332 -16.18 8.70 4.92
C CYS A 332 -14.83 9.31 5.33
N PHE A 333 -13.99 8.54 6.03
CA PHE A 333 -12.67 8.99 6.46
C PHE A 333 -11.72 9.19 5.29
N ILE A 334 -11.72 8.28 4.31
CA ILE A 334 -10.99 8.48 3.04
C ILE A 334 -11.39 9.82 2.40
N GLN A 335 -12.70 10.10 2.28
CA GLN A 335 -13.18 11.35 1.70
C GLN A 335 -12.77 12.57 2.52
N LYS A 336 -12.83 12.46 3.85
CA LYS A 336 -12.42 13.53 4.79
C LYS A 336 -10.94 13.86 4.62
N VAL A 337 -10.05 12.87 4.66
CA VAL A 337 -8.60 13.07 4.46
C VAL A 337 -8.30 13.70 3.10
N MET A 338 -8.97 13.23 2.04
CA MET A 338 -8.79 13.77 0.68
C MET A 338 -9.28 15.21 0.52
N THR A 339 -10.14 15.72 1.41
CA THR A 339 -10.72 17.07 1.29
C THR A 339 -10.34 18.04 2.40
N LYS A 340 -9.75 17.55 3.49
CA LYS A 340 -9.37 18.34 4.68
C LYS A 340 -8.43 19.49 4.32
N HIS A 341 -7.40 19.19 3.52
CA HIS A 341 -6.33 20.13 3.19
C HIS A 341 -6.23 20.40 1.70
N HIS A 342 -5.77 21.60 1.36
CA HIS A 342 -5.25 21.93 0.04
C HIS A 342 -3.74 22.10 0.16
N LEU A 343 -2.98 21.25 -0.55
CA LEU A 343 -1.52 21.22 -0.52
C LEU A 343 -0.90 22.30 -1.42
N GLY A 344 -1.65 22.78 -2.43
CA GLY A 344 -1.22 23.88 -3.30
C GLY A 344 -0.39 23.44 -4.51
N TYR A 345 -0.41 22.14 -4.83
CA TYR A 345 0.29 21.53 -5.96
C TYR A 345 -0.62 21.36 -7.18
N ALA A 346 -0.07 21.46 -8.39
CA ALA A 346 -0.77 21.43 -9.66
C ALA A 346 -1.47 20.08 -9.90
N GLU A 347 -0.80 18.96 -9.61
CA GLU A 347 -1.35 17.62 -9.82
C GLU A 347 -2.18 17.11 -8.62
N GLU A 348 -2.21 17.86 -7.51
CA GLU A 348 -2.86 17.46 -6.25
C GLU A 348 -4.31 16.99 -6.45
N ALA A 349 -5.12 17.82 -7.11
CA ALA A 349 -6.55 17.57 -7.24
C ALA A 349 -6.83 16.28 -8.04
N LEU A 350 -6.02 16.00 -9.05
CA LEU A 350 -6.12 14.77 -9.82
C LEU A 350 -5.68 13.58 -8.98
N MET A 351 -4.55 13.68 -8.28
CA MET A 351 -4.03 12.57 -7.47
C MET A 351 -4.97 12.20 -6.33
N LYS A 352 -5.53 13.17 -5.62
CA LYS A 352 -6.53 12.92 -4.57
C LYS A 352 -7.79 12.24 -5.11
N ASP A 353 -8.26 12.65 -6.30
CA ASP A 353 -9.38 11.99 -6.97
C ASP A 353 -9.06 10.54 -7.36
N VAL A 354 -7.87 10.29 -7.90
CA VAL A 354 -7.40 8.94 -8.26
C VAL A 354 -7.28 8.05 -7.01
N ILE A 355 -6.64 8.53 -5.94
CA ILE A 355 -6.49 7.79 -4.69
C ILE A 355 -7.86 7.44 -4.11
N ALA A 356 -8.78 8.40 -4.03
CA ALA A 356 -10.13 8.17 -3.53
C ALA A 356 -10.93 7.15 -4.36
N GLN A 357 -10.79 7.18 -5.69
CA GLN A 357 -11.43 6.21 -6.59
C GLN A 357 -10.84 4.81 -6.41
N CYS A 358 -9.51 4.70 -6.36
CA CYS A 358 -8.81 3.42 -6.20
C CYS A 358 -9.14 2.75 -4.86
N THR A 359 -9.08 3.49 -3.75
CA THR A 359 -9.36 2.94 -2.41
C THR A 359 -10.82 2.52 -2.26
N ARG A 360 -11.76 3.30 -2.81
CA ARG A 360 -13.18 2.90 -2.87
C ARG A 360 -13.38 1.63 -3.70
N MET A 361 -12.68 1.50 -4.82
CA MET A 361 -12.71 0.27 -5.63
C MET A 361 -12.15 -0.92 -4.85
N MET A 362 -11.08 -0.74 -4.07
CA MET A 362 -10.52 -1.80 -3.21
C MET A 362 -11.51 -2.24 -2.13
N VAL A 363 -12.18 -1.30 -1.45
CA VAL A 363 -13.28 -1.64 -0.51
C VAL A 363 -14.37 -2.46 -1.21
N MET A 364 -14.82 -2.00 -2.39
CA MET A 364 -15.82 -2.70 -3.19
C MET A 364 -15.36 -4.09 -3.65
N GLU A 365 -14.08 -4.27 -3.96
CA GLU A 365 -13.47 -5.56 -4.32
C GLU A 365 -13.53 -6.54 -3.14
N VAL A 366 -13.11 -6.11 -1.95
CA VAL A 366 -13.13 -6.94 -0.74
C VAL A 366 -14.55 -7.38 -0.41
N ILE A 367 -15.50 -6.46 -0.40
CA ILE A 367 -16.91 -6.76 -0.15
C ILE A 367 -17.50 -7.66 -1.24
N GLY A 368 -17.09 -7.48 -2.50
CA GLY A 368 -17.49 -8.37 -3.60
C GLY A 368 -16.97 -9.80 -3.45
N ARG A 369 -15.78 -9.98 -2.86
CA ARG A 369 -15.22 -11.31 -2.53
C ARG A 369 -15.89 -11.94 -1.32
N ASN A 370 -16.22 -11.10 -0.33
CA ASN A 370 -16.73 -11.49 0.98
C ASN A 370 -18.06 -10.80 1.31
N PRO A 371 -19.16 -11.10 0.60
CA PRO A 371 -20.44 -10.41 0.80
C PRO A 371 -20.99 -10.52 2.24
N GLN A 372 -20.61 -11.58 2.96
CA GLN A 372 -21.00 -11.83 4.35
C GLN A 372 -20.47 -10.79 5.36
N LEU A 373 -19.48 -9.97 4.98
CA LEU A 373 -18.93 -8.92 5.85
C LEU A 373 -19.88 -7.74 6.06
N VAL A 374 -20.88 -7.59 5.19
CA VAL A 374 -21.82 -6.46 5.21
C VAL A 374 -23.26 -6.96 5.09
N SER A 375 -24.23 -6.13 5.46
CA SER A 375 -25.64 -6.44 5.20
C SER A 375 -25.95 -6.38 3.70
N GLU A 376 -27.02 -7.06 3.28
CA GLU A 376 -27.55 -6.97 1.92
C GLU A 376 -27.86 -5.51 1.53
N ASN A 377 -28.33 -4.70 2.49
CA ASN A 377 -28.63 -3.29 2.25
C ASN A 377 -27.37 -2.49 1.86
N LEU A 378 -26.29 -2.65 2.63
CA LEU A 378 -25.04 -1.95 2.33
C LEU A 378 -24.39 -2.52 1.06
N TYR A 379 -24.44 -3.84 0.84
CA TYR A 379 -23.95 -4.46 -0.40
C TYR A 379 -24.63 -3.84 -1.63
N ASP A 380 -25.97 -3.79 -1.65
CA ASP A 380 -26.74 -3.21 -2.75
C ASP A 380 -26.44 -1.72 -2.93
N HIS A 381 -26.23 -1.02 -1.82
CA HIS A 381 -25.89 0.40 -1.84
C HIS A 381 -24.50 0.63 -2.47
N LEU A 382 -23.47 -0.08 -2.02
CA LEU A 382 -22.12 -0.07 -2.58
C LEU A 382 -22.15 -0.47 -4.06
N GLU A 383 -22.83 -1.56 -4.38
CA GLU A 383 -22.97 -2.03 -5.75
C GLU A 383 -23.59 -0.94 -6.62
N SER A 384 -24.59 -0.19 -6.14
CA SER A 384 -25.23 0.88 -6.93
C SER A 384 -24.28 1.98 -7.42
N TYR A 385 -23.13 2.18 -6.76
CA TYR A 385 -22.10 3.14 -7.13
C TYR A 385 -20.87 2.51 -7.82
N SER A 386 -20.80 1.19 -7.94
CA SER A 386 -19.73 0.50 -8.65
C SER A 386 -19.95 0.48 -10.16
N LYS A 387 -18.85 0.58 -10.93
CA LYS A 387 -18.86 0.49 -12.41
C LYS A 387 -19.22 -0.90 -12.91
N VAL A 388 -18.96 -1.94 -12.13
CA VAL A 388 -19.27 -3.33 -12.42
C VAL A 388 -20.09 -3.91 -11.27
N ARG A 389 -20.60 -5.13 -11.39
CA ARG A 389 -21.17 -5.83 -10.23
C ARG A 389 -20.05 -6.14 -9.24
N LEU A 390 -20.32 -6.10 -7.94
CA LEU A 390 -19.25 -6.37 -6.95
C LEU A 390 -18.71 -7.79 -7.11
N SER A 391 -19.59 -8.75 -7.42
CA SER A 391 -19.21 -10.14 -7.74
C SER A 391 -18.26 -10.25 -8.93
N PHE A 392 -18.25 -9.28 -9.85
CA PHE A 392 -17.37 -9.31 -11.02
C PHE A 392 -15.91 -9.01 -10.66
N TYR A 393 -15.63 -8.29 -9.57
CA TYR A 393 -14.24 -8.08 -9.14
C TYR A 393 -13.56 -9.41 -8.79
N LYS A 394 -14.26 -10.29 -8.06
CA LYS A 394 -13.79 -11.65 -7.76
C LYS A 394 -13.48 -12.42 -9.04
N GLU A 395 -14.42 -12.41 -9.98
CA GLU A 395 -14.25 -13.11 -11.26
C GLU A 395 -13.08 -12.54 -12.08
N PHE A 396 -12.96 -11.21 -12.15
CA PHE A 396 -11.88 -10.54 -12.86
C PHE A 396 -10.52 -10.95 -12.30
N ARG A 397 -10.39 -10.97 -10.98
CA ARG A 397 -9.19 -11.39 -10.25
C ARG A 397 -8.86 -12.86 -10.51
N GLU A 398 -9.81 -13.77 -10.27
CA GLU A 398 -9.61 -15.22 -10.48
C GLU A 398 -9.19 -15.51 -11.93
N LYS A 399 -9.80 -14.82 -12.90
CA LYS A 399 -9.44 -14.97 -14.31
C LYS A 399 -8.04 -14.40 -14.62
N ALA A 400 -7.64 -13.28 -14.02
CA ALA A 400 -6.28 -12.76 -14.14
C ALA A 400 -5.26 -13.73 -13.51
N GLU A 401 -5.48 -14.14 -12.26
CA GLU A 401 -4.62 -15.08 -11.53
C GLU A 401 -4.49 -16.41 -12.26
N SER A 402 -5.57 -16.99 -12.79
CA SER A 402 -5.50 -18.25 -13.54
C SER A 402 -4.58 -18.20 -14.76
N TYR A 403 -4.39 -17.00 -15.34
CA TYR A 403 -3.54 -16.80 -16.49
C TYR A 403 -2.08 -16.49 -16.09
N PHE A 404 -1.88 -15.85 -14.93
CA PHE A 404 -0.58 -15.37 -14.46
C PHE A 404 0.07 -16.22 -13.36
N GLN A 405 -0.66 -17.18 -12.78
CA GLN A 405 -0.10 -18.17 -11.83
C GLN A 405 0.85 -19.18 -12.48
N PRO A 406 0.60 -19.72 -13.69
CA PRO A 406 1.54 -20.64 -14.34
C PRO A 406 2.87 -19.97 -14.71
N SER A 407 2.86 -18.64 -14.91
CA SER A 407 4.03 -17.84 -15.29
C SER A 407 4.74 -17.17 -14.10
N GLY A 408 4.32 -17.45 -12.86
CA GLY A 408 4.91 -16.85 -11.66
C GLY A 408 4.67 -15.34 -11.48
N LEU A 409 3.86 -14.72 -12.34
CA LEU A 409 3.60 -13.28 -12.36
C LEU A 409 2.60 -12.81 -11.30
N LEU A 410 1.66 -13.66 -10.89
CA LEU A 410 0.68 -13.35 -9.84
C LEU A 410 0.30 -14.63 -9.09
N LYS A 411 1.11 -15.06 -8.11
CA LYS A 411 0.57 -15.91 -7.05
C LYS A 411 -0.31 -15.06 -6.13
N PRO A 412 -1.37 -15.62 -5.52
CA PRO A 412 -2.13 -14.91 -4.51
C PRO A 412 -1.15 -14.62 -3.38
N VAL A 413 -1.00 -13.35 -3.07
CA VAL A 413 -0.29 -12.92 -1.87
C VAL A 413 -1.13 -13.45 -0.71
N ALA A 414 -0.60 -14.46 0.01
CA ALA A 414 -0.87 -14.53 1.43
C ALA A 414 -0.22 -13.28 2.01
N GLU A 415 -1.06 -12.45 2.61
CA GLU A 415 -0.91 -11.00 2.68
C GLU A 415 0.39 -10.54 3.31
N PRO A 416 0.97 -9.43 2.83
CA PRO A 416 2.09 -8.84 3.48
C PRO A 416 1.58 -7.90 4.56
N GLN A 417 1.75 -8.33 5.81
CA GLN A 417 1.80 -7.42 6.93
C GLN A 417 2.73 -6.26 6.54
N LEU A 418 2.26 -5.02 6.72
CA LEU A 418 3.13 -3.85 6.81
C LEU A 418 4.17 -4.17 7.90
N ILE A 419 5.32 -4.73 7.56
CA ILE A 419 6.43 -4.88 8.48
C ILE A 419 7.62 -4.15 7.84
N LEU A 420 7.96 -3.06 8.53
CA LEU A 420 9.09 -2.11 8.43
C LEU A 420 9.08 -1.01 7.36
#